data_AF-A0A4V6IMW0-F1
#
_entry.id   AF-A0A4V6IMW0-F1
#
_cell.length_a   1.000
_cell.length_b   1.000
_cell.length_c   1.000
_cell.angle_alpha   90.00
_cell.angle_beta   90.00
_cell.angle_gamma   90.00
#
_symmetry.space_group_name_H-M   'P 1'
#
loop_
_entity.id
_entity.type
_entity.pdbx_description
1 polymer ?
#
loop_
_entity_poly.entity_id
_entity_poly.type
_entity_poly.pdbx_seq_one_letter_code
_entity_poly.pdbx_strand_id
1 'polypeptide(L)'
;MARRILPFVLIGALFGTLAGCSNYVGARRPPWRAQAENACFAQRPFQLSAYVQPAREIDGPGICGLTRPLRVTALEDGAVGFNAPYTLDCPMVAALNEWLRDVVQPTAEARFGQRVVEIIGMDAYSCRGMNGIPGARISEHAFGNAIDVGGFRLADGREISIVRDWTRGDDQTRAFLQDVHMGACAHFTTVLGPGANVFHYNHIHVDLAMHGNSSTGLRRICKPLLRPNPTPALPPDGLPDAPDLDEEIDTAQNKVLKDDARALQSDILQVGPGPGPTARIPDQYFTSAMKPPAPIPMTRPSTVRAYAPASAPLPAASVPEGSPSEWDLTSSIPQRR
;
A
#
# COMPACT_ATOMS: atom_id res chain seq x y z
N MET A 1 -54.99 59.09 -5.42
CA MET A 1 -54.30 57.90 -5.98
C MET A 1 -53.21 57.32 -5.07
N ALA A 2 -52.70 58.04 -4.05
CA ALA A 2 -51.63 57.54 -3.17
C ALA A 2 -52.02 56.42 -2.17
N ARG A 3 -53.31 56.21 -1.89
CA ARG A 3 -53.79 55.25 -0.88
C ARG A 3 -53.80 53.77 -1.32
N ARG A 4 -53.58 53.48 -2.61
CA ARG A 4 -53.54 52.11 -3.16
C ARG A 4 -52.12 51.53 -3.30
N ILE A 5 -51.08 52.33 -3.07
CA ILE A 5 -49.68 51.93 -3.26
C ILE A 5 -49.06 51.40 -1.96
N LEU A 6 -49.58 51.84 -0.80
CA LEU A 6 -49.13 51.44 0.53
C LEU A 6 -49.12 49.90 0.78
N PRO A 7 -50.15 49.11 0.39
CA PRO A 7 -50.11 47.67 0.61
C PRO A 7 -49.04 46.98 -0.26
N PHE A 8 -48.75 47.49 -1.46
CA PHE A 8 -47.73 46.93 -2.35
C PHE A 8 -46.30 47.25 -1.88
N VAL A 9 -46.09 48.43 -1.28
CA VAL A 9 -44.80 48.80 -0.68
C VAL A 9 -44.52 47.97 0.58
N LEU A 10 -45.54 47.72 1.40
CA LEU A 10 -45.41 46.86 2.58
C LEU A 10 -45.14 45.40 2.20
N ILE A 11 -45.80 44.87 1.15
CA ILE A 11 -45.54 43.52 0.64
C ILE A 11 -44.13 43.43 0.02
N GLY A 12 -43.71 44.42 -0.77
CA GLY A 12 -42.36 44.49 -1.33
C GLY A 12 -41.26 44.57 -0.26
N ALA A 13 -41.49 45.32 0.82
CA ALA A 13 -40.59 45.37 1.97
C ALA A 13 -40.54 44.02 2.72
N LEU A 14 -41.68 43.33 2.88
CA LEU A 14 -41.76 42.01 3.52
C LEU A 14 -41.01 40.93 2.72
N PHE A 15 -41.13 40.94 1.39
CA PHE A 15 -40.37 40.04 0.51
C PHE A 15 -38.87 40.41 0.44
N GLY A 16 -38.53 41.70 0.51
CA GLY A 16 -37.14 42.17 0.60
C GLY A 16 -36.43 41.73 1.88
N THR A 17 -37.14 41.64 3.00
CA THR A 17 -36.59 41.13 4.28
C THR A 17 -36.47 39.60 4.34
N LEU A 18 -37.23 38.86 3.52
CA LEU A 18 -37.13 37.40 3.40
C LEU A 18 -36.03 36.94 2.42
N ALA A 19 -35.46 37.85 1.64
CA ALA A 19 -34.33 37.57 0.75
C ALA A 19 -32.96 37.59 1.47
N GLY A 20 -32.92 37.96 2.75
CA GLY A 20 -31.73 37.90 3.58
C GLY A 20 -31.59 36.54 4.26
N CYS A 21 -30.51 35.81 3.92
CA CYS A 21 -30.05 34.50 4.41
C CYS A 21 -30.25 33.32 3.45
N SER A 22 -29.94 33.51 2.16
CA SER A 22 -29.43 32.37 1.38
C SER A 22 -28.03 32.07 1.89
N ASN A 23 -27.94 31.14 2.84
CA ASN A 23 -26.71 30.56 3.33
C ASN A 23 -26.05 29.76 2.19
N TYR A 24 -25.43 30.45 1.23
CA TYR A 24 -24.34 29.89 0.44
C TYR A 24 -23.12 29.78 1.36
N VAL A 25 -23.23 28.93 2.40
CA VAL A 25 -22.05 28.39 3.05
C VAL A 25 -21.41 27.55 1.97
N GLY A 26 -20.39 28.09 1.32
CA GLY A 26 -19.59 27.34 0.37
C GLY A 26 -19.22 25.99 0.98
N ALA A 27 -19.16 24.95 0.16
CA ALA A 27 -18.72 23.64 0.63
C ALA A 27 -17.46 23.84 1.48
N ARG A 28 -17.44 23.25 2.69
CA ARG A 28 -16.30 23.32 3.61
C ARG A 28 -15.50 22.04 3.50
N ARG A 29 -14.16 22.15 3.59
CA ARG A 29 -13.28 20.99 3.61
C ARG A 29 -13.66 20.12 4.83
N PRO A 30 -13.92 18.80 4.66
CA PRO A 30 -14.27 17.94 5.77
C PRO A 30 -13.18 17.93 6.87
N PRO A 31 -13.55 18.01 8.16
CA PRO A 31 -12.59 18.15 9.26
C PRO A 31 -11.67 16.94 9.41
N TRP A 32 -12.13 15.74 9.02
CA TRP A 32 -11.34 14.50 9.11
C TRP A 32 -10.03 14.58 8.32
N ARG A 33 -9.94 15.41 7.28
CA ARG A 33 -8.70 15.58 6.50
C ARG A 33 -7.60 16.19 7.35
N ALA A 34 -7.89 17.30 8.03
CA ALA A 34 -6.94 17.91 8.95
C ALA A 34 -6.64 17.00 10.15
N GLN A 35 -7.61 16.21 10.62
CA GLN A 35 -7.40 15.23 11.69
C GLN A 35 -6.44 14.11 11.23
N ALA A 36 -6.60 13.57 10.02
CA ALA A 36 -5.73 12.56 9.45
C ALA A 36 -4.30 13.09 9.23
N GLU A 37 -4.16 14.31 8.69
CA GLU A 37 -2.87 14.99 8.58
C GLU A 37 -2.16 15.08 9.94
N ASN A 38 -2.86 15.59 10.97
CA ASN A 38 -2.29 15.78 12.30
C ASN A 38 -1.98 14.45 13.00
N ALA A 39 -2.84 13.43 12.86
CA ALA A 39 -2.61 12.10 13.39
C ALA A 39 -1.35 11.46 12.79
N CYS A 40 -1.15 11.60 11.47
CA CYS A 40 0.06 11.11 10.81
C CYS A 40 1.32 11.78 11.36
N PHE A 41 1.32 13.12 11.51
CA PHE A 41 2.48 13.81 12.07
C PHE A 41 2.77 13.44 13.54
N ALA A 42 1.73 13.09 14.32
CA ALA A 42 1.93 12.61 15.68
C ALA A 42 2.62 11.24 15.72
N GLN A 43 2.34 10.37 14.75
CA GLN A 43 2.94 9.04 14.63
C GLN A 43 4.39 9.07 14.13
N ARG A 44 4.79 10.12 13.40
CA ARG A 44 6.13 10.28 12.82
C ARG A 44 6.58 9.07 11.98
N PRO A 45 5.80 8.65 10.97
CA PRO A 45 6.10 7.46 10.18
C PRO A 45 7.38 7.60 9.33
N PHE A 46 7.85 8.82 9.10
CA PHE A 46 9.10 9.14 8.43
C PHE A 46 9.72 10.40 9.06
N GLN A 47 10.99 10.64 8.78
CA GLN A 47 11.70 11.84 9.21
C GLN A 47 11.53 12.97 8.19
N LEU A 48 11.32 14.18 8.68
CA LEU A 48 11.48 15.37 7.84
C LEU A 48 12.96 15.54 7.51
N SER A 49 13.26 15.83 6.24
CA SER A 49 14.62 15.86 5.72
C SER A 49 14.75 16.88 4.59
N ALA A 50 15.93 16.94 3.96
CA ALA A 50 16.10 17.70 2.73
C ALA A 50 15.18 17.22 1.60
N TYR A 51 14.70 15.98 1.65
CA TYR A 51 13.83 15.38 0.65
C TYR A 51 12.33 15.52 0.94
N VAL A 52 11.97 15.61 2.22
CA VAL A 52 10.59 15.76 2.69
C VAL A 52 10.52 17.00 3.59
N GLN A 53 10.16 18.14 3.01
CA GLN A 53 10.18 19.43 3.67
C GLN A 53 8.76 19.95 3.94
N PRO A 54 8.50 20.57 5.10
CA PRO A 54 7.26 21.33 5.30
C PRO A 54 7.10 22.43 4.25
N ALA A 55 5.88 22.61 3.76
CA ALA A 55 5.47 23.71 2.92
C ALA A 55 4.46 24.61 3.64
N ARG A 56 4.18 25.79 3.07
CA ARG A 56 3.16 26.69 3.60
C ARG A 56 1.77 26.07 3.41
N GLU A 57 0.91 26.22 4.41
CA GLU A 57 -0.51 25.86 4.32
C GLU A 57 -1.12 26.36 3.01
N ILE A 58 -1.94 25.51 2.39
CA ILE A 58 -2.62 25.82 1.15
C ILE A 58 -4.10 25.98 1.46
N ASP A 59 -4.59 27.21 1.37
CA ASP A 59 -6.01 27.56 1.41
C ASP A 59 -6.47 27.88 -0.02
N GLY A 60 -6.89 26.84 -0.75
CA GLY A 60 -7.24 26.91 -2.16
C GLY A 60 -8.70 27.32 -2.40
N PRO A 61 -9.12 27.45 -3.66
CA PRO A 61 -10.51 27.80 -3.96
C PRO A 61 -11.48 26.69 -3.52
N GLY A 62 -12.60 27.10 -2.92
CA GLY A 62 -13.63 26.17 -2.46
C GLY A 62 -13.17 25.33 -1.28
N ILE A 63 -13.11 24.01 -1.46
CA ILE A 63 -12.69 23.06 -0.41
C ILE A 63 -11.23 22.61 -0.55
N CYS A 64 -10.54 22.99 -1.62
CA CYS A 64 -9.18 22.55 -1.86
C CYS A 64 -8.21 23.08 -0.81
N GLY A 65 -7.26 22.25 -0.38
CA GLY A 65 -6.24 22.71 0.56
C GLY A 65 -5.64 21.62 1.44
N LEU A 66 -4.50 21.99 2.03
CA LEU A 66 -3.69 21.17 2.94
C LEU A 66 -3.30 22.03 4.14
N THR A 67 -3.52 21.53 5.36
CA THR A 67 -3.12 22.27 6.57
C THR A 67 -1.62 22.20 6.78
N ARG A 68 -1.02 21.04 6.54
CA ARG A 68 0.41 20.78 6.77
C ARG A 68 1.05 20.10 5.56
N PRO A 69 1.10 20.79 4.41
CA PRO A 69 1.62 20.21 3.18
C PRO A 69 3.11 19.91 3.29
N LEU A 70 3.53 18.88 2.57
CA LEU A 70 4.92 18.49 2.41
C LEU A 70 5.32 18.69 0.95
N ARG A 71 6.48 19.33 0.74
CA ARG A 71 7.18 19.32 -0.53
C ARG A 71 8.15 18.15 -0.53
N VAL A 72 7.92 17.20 -1.42
CA VAL A 72 8.59 15.91 -1.48
C VAL A 72 9.38 15.78 -2.77
N THR A 73 10.68 15.53 -2.68
CA THR A 73 11.54 15.28 -3.85
C THR A 73 12.10 13.86 -3.89
N ALA A 74 12.04 13.13 -2.77
CA ALA A 74 12.40 11.73 -2.70
C ALA A 74 11.73 11.07 -1.47
N LEU A 75 11.64 9.75 -1.53
CA LEU A 75 11.11 8.84 -0.52
C LEU A 75 12.23 7.94 0.01
N GLU A 76 11.94 7.16 1.06
CA GLU A 76 12.90 6.23 1.69
C GLU A 76 14.25 6.91 2.00
N ASP A 77 14.19 8.09 2.62
CA ASP A 77 15.33 8.95 2.99
C ASP A 77 16.29 9.28 1.81
N GLY A 78 15.73 9.47 0.62
CA GLY A 78 16.49 9.83 -0.57
C GLY A 78 16.88 8.64 -1.46
N ALA A 79 16.56 7.40 -1.05
CA ALA A 79 16.87 6.22 -1.85
C ALA A 79 16.03 6.13 -3.14
N VAL A 80 14.82 6.71 -3.14
CA VAL A 80 13.94 6.74 -4.32
C VAL A 80 13.53 8.17 -4.63
N GLY A 81 14.10 8.74 -5.69
CA GLY A 81 13.79 10.09 -6.14
C GLY A 81 12.42 10.22 -6.80
N PHE A 82 11.97 11.46 -6.93
CA PHE A 82 10.94 11.85 -7.88
C PHE A 82 11.56 12.69 -9.00
N ASN A 83 11.01 12.58 -10.20
CA ASN A 83 11.38 13.38 -11.37
C ASN A 83 11.11 14.89 -11.20
N ALA A 84 10.28 15.28 -10.21
CA ALA A 84 10.02 16.64 -9.83
C ALA A 84 9.61 16.72 -8.34
N PRO A 85 9.64 17.91 -7.72
CA PRO A 85 9.04 18.09 -6.39
C PRO A 85 7.52 17.99 -6.45
N TYR A 86 6.94 17.18 -5.58
CA TYR A 86 5.49 17.02 -5.43
C TYR A 86 4.98 17.58 -4.10
N THR A 87 3.78 18.14 -4.10
CA THR A 87 3.08 18.54 -2.88
C THR A 87 2.11 17.45 -2.47
N LEU A 88 2.35 16.88 -1.29
CA LEU A 88 1.59 15.76 -0.73
C LEU A 88 1.26 16.04 0.75
N ASP A 89 0.27 15.35 1.29
CA ASP A 89 0.00 15.33 2.72
C ASP A 89 0.82 14.24 3.44
N CYS A 90 0.84 14.26 4.78
CA CYS A 90 1.60 13.29 5.57
C CYS A 90 1.13 11.83 5.34
N PRO A 91 -0.20 11.53 5.41
CA PRO A 91 -0.69 10.17 5.13
C PRO A 91 -0.24 9.62 3.78
N MET A 92 -0.30 10.43 2.73
CA MET A 92 0.09 10.02 1.38
C MET A 92 1.59 9.69 1.30
N VAL A 93 2.47 10.48 1.93
CA VAL A 93 3.92 10.19 2.00
C VAL A 93 4.18 8.89 2.78
N ALA A 94 3.49 8.68 3.89
CA ALA A 94 3.62 7.45 4.68
C ALA A 94 3.23 6.22 3.86
N ALA A 95 2.06 6.25 3.21
CA ALA A 95 1.57 5.15 2.40
C ALA A 95 2.46 4.86 1.18
N LEU A 96 3.07 5.89 0.57
CA LEU A 96 4.03 5.69 -0.52
C LEU A 96 5.32 4.99 -0.08
N ASN A 97 5.87 5.35 1.09
CA ASN A 97 7.03 4.66 1.66
C ASN A 97 6.70 3.18 1.96
N GLU A 98 5.52 2.91 2.53
CA GLU A 98 5.08 1.54 2.77
C GLU A 98 4.92 0.74 1.48
N TRP A 99 4.25 1.30 0.48
CA TRP A 99 4.10 0.66 -0.84
C TRP A 99 5.45 0.41 -1.52
N LEU A 100 6.39 1.36 -1.42
CA LEU A 100 7.74 1.19 -1.94
C LEU A 100 8.46 0.01 -1.29
N ARG A 101 8.46 -0.02 0.04
CA ARG A 101 9.17 -1.02 0.83
C ARG A 101 8.55 -2.42 0.71
N ASP A 102 7.23 -2.50 0.73
CA ASP A 102 6.51 -3.77 0.87
C ASP A 102 6.14 -4.38 -0.49
N VAL A 103 6.08 -3.57 -1.55
CA VAL A 103 5.67 -4.02 -2.90
C VAL A 103 6.72 -3.68 -3.95
N VAL A 104 6.96 -2.39 -4.20
CA VAL A 104 7.70 -1.96 -5.40
C VAL A 104 9.14 -2.49 -5.41
N GLN A 105 9.88 -2.34 -4.30
CA GLN A 105 11.27 -2.77 -4.21
C GLN A 105 11.39 -4.30 -4.28
N PRO A 106 10.64 -5.10 -3.50
CA PRO A 106 10.65 -6.57 -3.65
C PRO A 106 10.27 -7.05 -5.05
N THR A 107 9.26 -6.44 -5.69
CA THR A 107 8.87 -6.83 -7.06
C THR A 107 9.95 -6.49 -8.08
N ALA A 108 10.61 -5.33 -7.96
CA ALA A 108 11.70 -4.94 -8.86
C ALA A 108 12.91 -5.88 -8.72
N GLU A 109 13.29 -6.22 -7.49
CA GLU A 109 14.37 -7.17 -7.21
C GLU A 109 14.05 -8.57 -7.76
N ALA A 110 12.84 -9.08 -7.51
CA ALA A 110 12.45 -10.40 -7.97
C ALA A 110 12.42 -10.52 -9.51
N ARG A 111 12.06 -9.43 -10.21
CA ARG A 111 11.86 -9.44 -11.67
C ARG A 111 13.08 -9.01 -12.47
N PHE A 112 13.91 -8.14 -11.91
CA PHE A 112 15.03 -7.53 -12.60
C PHE A 112 16.36 -7.68 -11.89
N GLY A 113 16.39 -8.10 -10.62
CA GLY A 113 17.59 -8.02 -9.77
C GLY A 113 18.10 -6.59 -9.62
N GLN A 114 17.19 -5.61 -9.72
CA GLN A 114 17.48 -4.19 -9.67
C GLN A 114 16.50 -3.48 -8.76
N ARG A 115 17.01 -2.51 -7.99
CA ARG A 115 16.17 -1.58 -7.22
C ARG A 115 15.52 -0.55 -8.13
N VAL A 116 14.36 -0.06 -7.71
CA VAL A 116 13.81 1.21 -8.20
C VAL A 116 14.52 2.35 -7.48
N VAL A 117 14.98 3.34 -8.25
CA VAL A 117 15.68 4.54 -7.75
C VAL A 117 14.93 5.85 -8.05
N GLU A 118 13.90 5.80 -8.90
CA GLU A 118 13.06 6.97 -9.20
C GLU A 118 11.61 6.53 -9.47
N ILE A 119 10.66 7.27 -8.93
CA ILE A 119 9.26 7.25 -9.37
C ILE A 119 9.05 8.40 -10.34
N ILE A 120 8.52 8.08 -11.52
CA ILE A 120 8.14 9.07 -12.52
C ILE A 120 6.69 9.46 -12.25
N GLY A 121 6.51 10.53 -11.47
CA GLY A 121 5.20 11.10 -11.22
C GLY A 121 4.68 11.90 -12.41
N MET A 122 3.37 11.99 -12.52
CA MET A 122 2.66 12.81 -13.50
C MET A 122 1.92 13.96 -12.82
N ASP A 123 1.29 13.70 -11.68
CA ASP A 123 0.52 14.71 -10.96
C ASP A 123 0.38 14.38 -9.47
N ALA A 124 0.24 15.43 -8.64
CA ALA A 124 0.01 15.33 -7.20
C ALA A 124 -0.98 16.43 -6.77
N TYR A 125 -0.61 17.42 -5.95
CA TYR A 125 -1.54 18.48 -5.60
C TYR A 125 -2.09 19.24 -6.83
N SER A 126 -3.41 19.17 -7.02
CA SER A 126 -4.11 19.94 -8.04
C SER A 126 -5.59 20.14 -7.67
N CYS A 127 -5.99 21.40 -7.51
CA CYS A 127 -7.37 21.75 -7.16
C CYS A 127 -8.29 21.66 -8.39
N ARG A 128 -8.88 20.48 -8.61
CA ARG A 128 -9.84 20.24 -9.70
C ARG A 128 -10.85 19.14 -9.38
N GLY A 129 -11.92 19.09 -10.16
CA GLY A 129 -12.86 17.96 -10.17
C GLY A 129 -12.19 16.66 -10.63
N MET A 130 -12.73 15.53 -10.21
CA MET A 130 -12.30 14.20 -10.65
C MET A 130 -12.22 14.11 -12.17
N ASN A 131 -11.15 13.49 -12.67
CA ASN A 131 -10.82 13.39 -14.11
C ASN A 131 -10.70 14.75 -14.84
N GLY A 132 -10.56 15.86 -14.10
CA GLY A 132 -10.54 17.21 -14.66
C GLY A 132 -11.90 17.70 -15.18
N ILE A 133 -13.00 17.01 -14.83
CA ILE A 133 -14.34 17.36 -15.31
C ILE A 133 -14.91 18.51 -14.46
N PRO A 134 -15.27 19.66 -15.08
CA PRO A 134 -15.89 20.77 -14.36
C PRO A 134 -17.20 20.36 -13.68
N GLY A 135 -17.38 20.73 -12.41
CA GLY A 135 -18.58 20.40 -11.62
C GLY A 135 -18.67 18.95 -11.14
N ALA A 136 -17.72 18.09 -11.49
CA ALA A 136 -17.60 16.77 -10.87
C ALA A 136 -17.24 16.89 -9.39
N ARG A 137 -17.42 15.78 -8.65
CA ARG A 137 -16.92 15.66 -7.28
C ARG A 137 -15.42 15.99 -7.25
N ILE A 138 -14.97 16.69 -6.21
CA ILE A 138 -13.56 17.10 -6.10
C ILE A 138 -12.64 15.87 -6.06
N SER A 139 -11.47 15.97 -6.68
CA SER A 139 -10.46 14.91 -6.66
C SER A 139 -9.68 14.90 -5.34
N GLU A 140 -9.13 13.74 -4.95
CA GLU A 140 -8.19 13.65 -3.83
C GLU A 140 -6.87 14.41 -4.06
N HIS A 141 -6.51 14.66 -5.33
CA HIS A 141 -5.42 15.57 -5.70
C HIS A 141 -5.61 16.98 -5.10
N ALA A 142 -6.85 17.43 -4.90
CA ALA A 142 -7.13 18.74 -4.31
C ALA A 142 -6.74 18.86 -2.83
N PHE A 143 -6.32 17.76 -2.21
CA PHE A 143 -5.92 17.66 -0.81
C PHE A 143 -4.50 17.09 -0.65
N GLY A 144 -3.75 16.93 -1.75
CA GLY A 144 -2.44 16.26 -1.75
C GLY A 144 -2.48 14.83 -1.24
N ASN A 145 -3.67 14.23 -1.28
CA ASN A 145 -3.99 12.89 -0.79
C ASN A 145 -4.04 11.87 -1.95
N ALA A 146 -3.37 12.20 -3.06
CA ALA A 146 -3.29 11.39 -4.26
C ALA A 146 -2.02 11.69 -5.07
N ILE A 147 -1.57 10.71 -5.85
CA ILE A 147 -0.50 10.85 -6.85
C ILE A 147 -0.78 9.98 -8.07
N ASP A 148 -0.45 10.50 -9.25
CA ASP A 148 -0.47 9.78 -10.52
C ASP A 148 0.97 9.35 -10.86
N VAL A 149 1.21 8.04 -10.93
CA VAL A 149 2.52 7.47 -11.28
C VAL A 149 2.51 7.05 -12.74
N GLY A 150 3.41 7.62 -13.54
CA GLY A 150 3.58 7.32 -14.97
C GLY A 150 4.65 6.28 -15.26
N GLY A 151 5.52 5.95 -14.30
CA GLY A 151 6.56 4.95 -14.47
C GLY A 151 7.59 4.92 -13.33
N PHE A 152 8.67 4.18 -13.57
CA PHE A 152 9.77 3.96 -12.62
C PHE A 152 11.11 3.95 -13.35
N ARG A 153 12.19 4.36 -12.67
CA ARG A 153 13.56 4.12 -13.13
C ARG A 153 14.26 3.13 -12.21
N LEU A 154 14.93 2.15 -12.79
CA LEU A 154 15.75 1.17 -12.09
C LEU A 154 17.19 1.67 -11.91
N ALA A 155 17.92 1.05 -10.97
CA ALA A 155 19.32 1.38 -10.68
C ALA A 155 20.27 1.19 -11.87
N ASP A 156 19.95 0.30 -12.81
CA ASP A 156 20.68 0.10 -14.08
C ASP A 156 20.40 1.21 -15.11
N GLY A 157 19.56 2.19 -14.78
CA GLY A 157 19.16 3.30 -15.64
C GLY A 157 17.95 3.02 -16.53
N ARG A 158 17.45 1.77 -16.55
CA ARG A 158 16.26 1.38 -17.32
C ARG A 158 15.03 2.13 -16.83
N GLU A 159 14.30 2.69 -17.78
CA GLU A 159 13.02 3.33 -17.53
C GLU A 159 11.87 2.40 -17.90
N ILE A 160 10.99 2.14 -16.94
CA ILE A 160 9.74 1.42 -17.11
C ILE A 160 8.60 2.45 -17.15
N SER A 161 7.91 2.56 -18.28
CA SER A 161 6.83 3.51 -18.51
C SER A 161 5.48 2.80 -18.54
N ILE A 162 4.51 3.26 -17.76
CA ILE A 162 3.18 2.63 -17.70
C ILE A 162 2.48 2.69 -19.06
N VAL A 163 2.41 3.86 -19.70
CA VAL A 163 1.70 4.01 -20.99
C VAL A 163 2.24 3.10 -22.09
N ARG A 164 3.56 2.85 -22.08
CA ARG A 164 4.23 2.04 -23.10
C ARG A 164 4.24 0.56 -22.70
N ASP A 165 4.75 0.28 -21.51
CA ASP A 165 5.17 -1.05 -21.12
C ASP A 165 4.03 -1.87 -20.53
N TRP A 166 2.91 -1.26 -20.12
CA TRP A 166 1.75 -2.00 -19.61
C TRP A 166 1.23 -3.06 -20.59
N THR A 167 1.35 -2.79 -21.90
CA THR A 167 0.96 -3.73 -22.95
C THR A 167 2.12 -4.19 -23.83
N ARG A 168 3.13 -3.34 -24.06
CA ARG A 168 4.23 -3.61 -25.01
C ARG A 168 5.54 -3.98 -24.34
N GLY A 169 5.64 -3.92 -23.01
CA GLY A 169 6.82 -4.36 -22.28
C GLY A 169 7.01 -5.87 -22.44
N ASP A 170 8.22 -6.37 -22.16
CA ASP A 170 8.44 -7.80 -22.04
C ASP A 170 7.62 -8.40 -20.87
N ASP A 171 7.61 -9.73 -20.76
CA ASP A 171 6.78 -10.44 -19.78
C ASP A 171 7.10 -10.03 -18.34
N GLN A 172 8.37 -9.78 -18.01
CA GLN A 172 8.79 -9.34 -16.68
C GLN A 172 8.36 -7.90 -16.39
N THR A 173 8.46 -7.01 -17.38
CA THR A 173 8.08 -5.61 -17.27
C THR A 173 6.57 -5.45 -17.11
N ARG A 174 5.78 -6.19 -17.91
CA ARG A 174 4.31 -6.21 -17.75
C ARG A 174 3.92 -6.74 -16.39
N ALA A 175 4.52 -7.86 -15.97
CA ALA A 175 4.23 -8.46 -14.69
C ALA A 175 4.63 -7.56 -13.51
N PHE A 176 5.76 -6.85 -13.59
CA PHE A 176 6.16 -5.84 -12.60
C PHE A 176 5.09 -4.77 -12.43
N LEU A 177 4.63 -4.16 -13.53
CA LEU A 177 3.62 -3.09 -13.46
C LEU A 177 2.29 -3.58 -12.90
N GLN A 178 1.88 -4.79 -13.28
CA GLN A 178 0.63 -5.40 -12.81
C GLN A 178 0.70 -5.77 -11.32
N ASP A 179 1.82 -6.33 -10.86
CA ASP A 179 2.01 -6.69 -9.45
C ASP A 179 2.14 -5.45 -8.56
N VAL A 180 2.86 -4.43 -9.03
CA VAL A 180 2.96 -3.13 -8.36
C VAL A 180 1.59 -2.48 -8.20
N HIS A 181 0.77 -2.51 -9.26
CA HIS A 181 -0.63 -2.06 -9.22
C HIS A 181 -1.48 -2.87 -8.23
N MET A 182 -1.41 -4.19 -8.28
CA MET A 182 -2.19 -5.06 -7.38
C MET A 182 -1.79 -4.87 -5.92
N GLY A 183 -0.48 -4.82 -5.63
CA GLY A 183 0.04 -4.63 -4.28
C GLY A 183 -0.31 -3.25 -3.71
N ALA A 184 -0.41 -2.22 -4.56
CA ALA A 184 -0.88 -0.89 -4.16
C ALA A 184 -2.26 -0.95 -3.46
N CYS A 185 -3.13 -1.88 -3.85
CA CYS A 185 -4.47 -2.00 -3.29
C CYS A 185 -4.49 -2.37 -1.79
N ALA A 186 -3.36 -2.85 -1.22
CA ALA A 186 -3.20 -3.08 0.21
C ALA A 186 -2.81 -1.82 0.99
N HIS A 187 -2.26 -0.80 0.33
CA HIS A 187 -1.79 0.45 0.96
C HIS A 187 -2.74 1.63 0.72
N PHE A 188 -3.43 1.64 -0.42
CA PHE A 188 -4.31 2.74 -0.81
C PHE A 188 -5.79 2.32 -0.81
N THR A 189 -6.68 3.30 -0.66
CA THR A 189 -8.13 3.06 -0.70
C THR A 189 -8.69 3.20 -2.11
N THR A 190 -8.00 3.90 -3.01
CA THR A 190 -8.26 3.89 -4.45
C THR A 190 -6.98 3.59 -5.20
N VAL A 191 -7.04 2.64 -6.14
CA VAL A 191 -5.99 2.34 -7.11
C VAL A 191 -6.63 2.15 -8.48
N LEU A 192 -6.28 3.02 -9.43
CA LEU A 192 -6.81 3.00 -10.80
C LEU A 192 -5.64 2.97 -11.79
N GLY A 193 -5.49 1.86 -12.52
CA GLY A 193 -4.45 1.70 -13.55
C GLY A 193 -5.04 1.51 -14.94
N PRO A 194 -4.19 1.25 -15.95
CA PRO A 194 -4.66 1.03 -17.31
C PRO A 194 -5.63 -0.15 -17.39
N GLY A 195 -6.82 0.11 -17.96
CA GLY A 195 -7.95 -0.82 -17.96
C GLY A 195 -9.04 -0.51 -16.94
N ALA A 196 -8.82 0.44 -16.01
CA ALA A 196 -9.87 0.91 -15.09
C ALA A 196 -10.92 1.77 -15.81
N ASN A 197 -10.46 2.74 -16.61
CA ASN A 197 -11.24 3.58 -17.53
C ASN A 197 -10.28 4.39 -18.43
N VAL A 198 -10.84 5.23 -19.32
CA VAL A 198 -10.06 6.02 -20.29
C VAL A 198 -9.15 7.08 -19.66
N PHE A 199 -9.43 7.55 -18.44
CA PHE A 199 -8.61 8.58 -17.79
C PHE A 199 -7.33 8.03 -17.17
N HIS A 200 -7.27 6.72 -16.93
CA HIS A 200 -6.16 6.05 -16.23
C HIS A 200 -5.37 5.12 -17.17
N TYR A 201 -5.42 5.38 -18.48
CA TYR A 201 -4.78 4.50 -19.48
C TYR A 201 -3.25 4.59 -19.50
N ASN A 202 -2.69 5.68 -18.98
CA ASN A 202 -1.27 6.02 -19.09
C ASN A 202 -0.55 6.12 -17.73
N HIS A 203 -1.24 5.90 -16.62
CA HIS A 203 -0.69 6.00 -15.28
C HIS A 203 -1.42 5.09 -14.30
N ILE A 204 -0.82 4.87 -13.14
CA ILE A 204 -1.46 4.32 -11.95
C ILE A 204 -1.78 5.50 -11.03
N HIS A 205 -3.06 5.75 -10.81
CA HIS A 205 -3.56 6.69 -9.81
C HIS A 205 -3.72 5.98 -8.48
N VAL A 206 -3.19 6.55 -7.41
CA VAL A 206 -3.41 6.10 -6.04
C VAL A 206 -3.90 7.24 -5.16
N ASP A 207 -4.88 6.97 -4.32
CA ASP A 207 -5.39 7.93 -3.33
C ASP A 207 -5.83 7.25 -2.01
N LEU A 208 -6.00 8.07 -0.97
CA LEU A 208 -6.53 7.66 0.34
C LEU A 208 -7.94 8.23 0.57
N ALA A 209 -8.79 8.27 -0.46
CA ALA A 209 -10.19 8.66 -0.32
C ALA A 209 -10.92 7.81 0.73
N MET A 210 -11.78 8.45 1.51
CA MET A 210 -12.65 7.75 2.45
C MET A 210 -13.91 7.27 1.71
N HIS A 211 -14.04 5.95 1.51
CA HIS A 211 -15.20 5.32 0.86
C HIS A 211 -16.19 4.68 1.85
N GLY A 212 -16.01 4.90 3.15
CA GLY A 212 -16.73 4.22 4.21
C GLY A 212 -16.23 2.79 4.46
N ASN A 213 -17.05 1.98 5.15
CA ASN A 213 -16.71 0.60 5.53
C ASN A 213 -17.44 -0.44 4.66
N SER A 214 -16.81 -1.61 4.51
CA SER A 214 -17.38 -2.87 4.04
C SER A 214 -17.49 -3.86 5.20
N SER A 215 -18.02 -5.06 4.95
CA SER A 215 -18.05 -6.16 5.93
C SER A 215 -16.65 -6.66 6.34
N THR A 216 -15.60 -6.30 5.61
CA THR A 216 -14.22 -6.77 5.81
C THR A 216 -13.24 -5.65 6.16
N GLY A 217 -13.72 -4.44 6.45
CA GLY A 217 -12.89 -3.29 6.84
C GLY A 217 -13.19 -2.04 6.01
N LEU A 218 -12.20 -1.19 5.79
CA LEU A 218 -12.36 0.00 4.95
C LEU A 218 -12.69 -0.42 3.50
N ARG A 219 -13.69 0.23 2.90
CA ARG A 219 -14.04 0.01 1.49
C ARG A 219 -12.91 0.52 0.62
N ARG A 220 -12.47 -0.31 -0.33
CA ARG A 220 -11.41 0.02 -1.29
C ARG A 220 -11.90 -0.11 -2.73
N ILE A 221 -11.32 0.69 -3.62
CA ILE A 221 -11.53 0.65 -5.06
C ILE A 221 -10.22 0.24 -5.70
N CYS A 222 -10.14 -0.98 -6.21
CA CYS A 222 -8.96 -1.51 -6.90
C CYS A 222 -9.37 -1.90 -8.32
N LYS A 223 -8.93 -1.15 -9.33
CA LYS A 223 -9.28 -1.40 -10.74
C LYS A 223 -8.10 -1.14 -11.68
N PRO A 224 -7.91 -1.94 -12.74
CA PRO A 224 -8.60 -3.19 -13.01
C PRO A 224 -8.27 -4.26 -11.95
N LEU A 225 -9.12 -5.27 -11.84
CA LEU A 225 -8.77 -6.49 -11.11
C LEU A 225 -7.92 -7.36 -12.04
N LEU A 226 -6.67 -7.55 -11.66
CA LEU A 226 -5.69 -8.33 -12.41
C LEU A 226 -5.52 -9.71 -11.76
N ARG A 227 -4.99 -10.66 -12.53
CA ARG A 227 -4.59 -11.96 -12.00
C ARG A 227 -3.16 -11.88 -11.49
N PRO A 228 -2.81 -12.55 -10.38
CA PRO A 228 -1.44 -12.64 -9.91
C PRO A 228 -0.53 -13.21 -11.01
N ASN A 229 0.63 -12.57 -11.22
CA ASN A 229 1.65 -13.13 -12.08
C ASN A 229 2.48 -14.17 -11.31
N PRO A 230 2.96 -15.24 -11.96
CA PRO A 230 3.92 -16.13 -11.36
C PRO A 230 5.17 -15.34 -10.91
N THR A 231 5.67 -15.68 -9.72
CA THR A 231 6.98 -15.20 -9.27
C THR A 231 8.05 -15.77 -10.21
N PRO A 232 9.01 -14.96 -10.70
CA PRO A 232 10.12 -15.47 -11.48
C PRO A 232 10.86 -16.55 -10.70
N ALA A 233 11.23 -17.65 -11.39
CA ALA A 233 12.09 -18.65 -10.79
C ALA A 233 13.43 -18.00 -10.42
N LEU A 234 13.90 -18.25 -9.20
CA LEU A 234 15.25 -17.86 -8.82
C LEU A 234 16.26 -18.52 -9.76
N PRO A 235 17.39 -17.88 -10.06
CA PRO A 235 18.49 -18.54 -10.74
C PRO A 235 18.83 -19.84 -10.00
N PRO A 236 19.12 -20.96 -10.70
CA PRO A 236 19.55 -22.19 -10.06
C PRO A 236 20.73 -21.88 -9.13
N ASP A 237 20.62 -22.27 -7.87
CA ASP A 237 21.66 -22.06 -6.84
C ASP A 237 22.86 -23.01 -7.03
N GLY A 238 22.83 -23.85 -8.07
CA GLY A 238 23.84 -24.85 -8.36
C GLY A 238 23.78 -26.03 -7.39
N LEU A 239 22.78 -26.08 -6.50
CA LEU A 239 22.49 -27.28 -5.73
C LEU A 239 21.85 -28.31 -6.67
N PRO A 240 22.11 -29.61 -6.45
CA PRO A 240 21.35 -30.65 -7.14
C PRO A 240 19.86 -30.44 -6.83
N ASP A 241 19.02 -30.72 -7.82
CA ASP A 241 17.56 -30.71 -7.63
C ASP A 241 17.23 -31.53 -6.38
N ALA A 242 16.31 -31.02 -5.57
CA ALA A 242 15.83 -31.76 -4.41
C ALA A 242 15.41 -33.15 -4.91
N PRO A 243 15.86 -34.24 -4.26
CA PRO A 243 15.46 -35.57 -4.68
C PRO A 243 13.94 -35.63 -4.70
N ASP A 244 13.38 -36.26 -5.73
CA ASP A 244 11.95 -36.56 -5.76
C ASP A 244 11.61 -37.21 -4.42
N LEU A 245 10.73 -36.57 -3.65
CA LEU A 245 10.21 -37.17 -2.43
C LEU A 245 9.27 -38.27 -2.90
N ASP A 246 9.86 -39.43 -3.21
CA ASP A 246 9.14 -40.67 -3.40
C ASP A 246 8.24 -40.85 -2.18
N GLU A 247 6.93 -40.90 -2.45
CA GLU A 247 5.79 -41.16 -1.57
C GLU A 247 6.05 -41.04 -0.06
N GLU A 248 5.35 -40.10 0.59
CA GLU A 248 5.18 -40.01 2.04
C GLU A 248 5.16 -41.41 2.67
N ILE A 249 6.32 -41.84 3.21
CA ILE A 249 6.43 -43.15 3.84
C ILE A 249 5.55 -43.07 5.07
N ASP A 250 4.34 -43.63 4.97
CA ASP A 250 3.43 -43.78 6.10
C ASP A 250 4.10 -44.72 7.12
N THR A 251 4.86 -44.12 8.02
CA THR A 251 5.51 -44.81 9.14
C THR A 251 4.52 -45.56 10.04
N ALA A 252 3.19 -45.35 9.92
CA ALA A 252 2.18 -46.12 10.63
C ALA A 252 1.78 -47.43 9.94
N GLN A 253 2.08 -47.58 8.64
CA GLN A 253 1.76 -48.77 7.84
C GLN A 253 2.94 -49.75 7.68
N ASN A 254 4.13 -49.38 8.14
CA ASN A 254 5.30 -50.22 8.00
C ASN A 254 5.19 -51.46 8.94
N LYS A 255 4.73 -52.59 8.37
CA LYS A 255 4.47 -53.84 9.10
C LYS A 255 5.71 -54.39 9.80
N VAL A 256 6.90 -54.08 9.26
CA VAL A 256 8.20 -54.43 9.85
C VAL A 256 8.41 -53.78 11.22
N LEU A 257 8.00 -52.52 11.40
CA LEU A 257 8.10 -51.85 12.71
C LEU A 257 6.99 -52.28 13.69
N LYS A 258 5.86 -52.79 13.19
CA LYS A 258 4.77 -53.32 14.03
C LYS A 258 5.12 -54.66 14.67
N ASP A 259 5.87 -55.51 13.98
CA ASP A 259 6.29 -56.81 14.51
C ASP A 259 7.43 -56.64 15.53
N ASP A 260 8.36 -55.70 15.31
CA ASP A 260 9.43 -55.36 16.27
C ASP A 260 8.90 -54.63 17.53
N ALA A 261 7.90 -53.76 17.37
CA ALA A 261 7.23 -53.11 18.51
C ALA A 261 6.41 -54.09 19.36
N ARG A 262 5.87 -55.16 18.77
CA ARG A 262 5.16 -56.22 19.51
C ARG A 262 6.10 -57.16 20.26
N ALA A 263 7.31 -57.40 19.74
CA ALA A 263 8.34 -58.16 20.45
C ALA A 263 8.90 -57.38 21.65
N LEU A 264 9.01 -56.06 21.55
CA LEU A 264 9.47 -55.22 22.67
C LEU A 264 8.40 -55.02 23.77
N GLN A 265 7.11 -55.03 23.42
CA GLN A 265 6.04 -54.81 24.41
C GLN A 265 5.80 -56.01 25.35
N SER A 266 6.19 -57.23 24.96
CA SER A 266 6.07 -58.42 25.82
C SER A 266 7.19 -58.57 26.85
N ASP A 267 8.34 -57.93 26.63
CA ASP A 267 9.50 -58.04 27.54
C ASP A 267 9.58 -56.90 28.58
N ILE A 268 8.74 -55.87 28.49
CA ILE A 268 8.79 -54.68 29.37
C ILE A 268 8.03 -54.87 30.70
N LEU A 269 7.39 -56.02 30.95
CA LEU A 269 6.70 -56.28 32.22
C LEU A 269 7.50 -57.06 33.28
N GLN A 270 8.81 -57.31 33.09
CA GLN A 270 9.58 -58.11 34.06
C GLN A 270 10.98 -57.62 34.47
N VAL A 271 11.38 -56.36 34.25
CA VAL A 271 12.70 -55.92 34.70
C VAL A 271 12.61 -54.64 35.55
N GLY A 272 12.97 -54.79 36.83
CA GLY A 272 13.11 -53.70 37.80
C GLY A 272 14.27 -52.74 37.50
N PRO A 273 14.55 -51.76 38.38
CA PRO A 273 15.43 -50.65 38.07
C PRO A 273 16.90 -51.09 38.07
N GLY A 274 17.48 -51.25 36.88
CA GLY A 274 18.92 -51.44 36.68
C GLY A 274 19.43 -50.52 35.56
N PRO A 275 20.72 -50.14 35.54
CA PRO A 275 21.26 -49.22 34.55
C PRO A 275 21.33 -49.92 33.17
N GLY A 276 20.70 -49.31 32.17
CA GLY A 276 20.74 -49.79 30.78
C GLY A 276 22.11 -49.57 30.11
N PRO A 277 22.40 -50.28 29.00
CA PRO A 277 23.69 -50.18 28.31
C PRO A 277 23.88 -48.81 27.67
N THR A 278 25.08 -48.24 27.83
CA THR A 278 25.51 -47.00 27.18
C THR A 278 25.91 -47.29 25.73
N ALA A 279 25.05 -46.92 24.78
CA ALA A 279 25.43 -46.83 23.38
C ALA A 279 26.37 -45.62 23.20
N ARG A 280 27.62 -45.85 22.81
CA ARG A 280 28.62 -44.81 22.50
C ARG A 280 28.67 -44.57 20.99
N ILE A 281 28.43 -43.34 20.56
CA ILE A 281 28.61 -42.91 19.16
C ILE A 281 30.12 -42.88 18.85
N PRO A 282 30.59 -43.42 17.70
CA PRO A 282 32.00 -43.42 17.33
C PRO A 282 32.59 -41.99 17.19
N ASP A 283 33.78 -41.76 17.76
CA ASP A 283 34.44 -40.44 17.84
C ASP A 283 34.75 -39.80 16.45
N GLN A 284 34.73 -40.59 15.37
CA GLN A 284 34.88 -40.12 13.98
C GLN A 284 33.77 -39.18 13.52
N TYR A 285 32.57 -39.29 14.10
CA TYR A 285 31.45 -38.40 13.78
C TYR A 285 31.62 -37.01 14.41
N PHE A 286 32.30 -36.90 15.54
CA PHE A 286 32.57 -35.61 16.20
C PHE A 286 33.73 -34.85 15.56
N THR A 287 34.72 -35.54 15.01
CA THR A 287 35.89 -34.91 14.37
C THR A 287 35.56 -34.26 13.03
N SER A 288 34.56 -34.75 12.31
CA SER A 288 34.08 -34.11 11.06
C SER A 288 33.25 -32.84 11.33
N ALA A 289 32.57 -32.77 12.48
CA ALA A 289 31.76 -31.62 12.89
C ALA A 289 32.56 -30.46 13.53
N MET A 290 33.82 -30.71 13.94
CA MET A 290 34.66 -29.72 14.63
C MET A 290 35.68 -29.01 13.76
N LYS A 291 35.72 -29.25 12.43
CA LYS A 291 36.64 -28.54 11.53
C LYS A 291 36.06 -27.14 11.23
N PRO A 292 36.68 -26.04 11.70
CA PRO A 292 36.19 -24.71 11.39
C PRO A 292 36.35 -24.42 9.88
N PRO A 293 35.36 -23.80 9.22
CA PRO A 293 35.52 -23.35 7.85
C PRO A 293 36.61 -22.28 7.73
N ALA A 294 37.25 -22.20 6.57
CA ALA A 294 38.25 -21.17 6.27
C ALA A 294 37.64 -19.76 6.43
N PRO A 295 38.41 -18.75 6.90
CA PRO A 295 37.89 -17.40 7.06
C PRO A 295 37.48 -16.81 5.70
N ILE A 296 36.20 -16.46 5.56
CA ILE A 296 35.68 -15.69 4.43
C ILE A 296 35.90 -14.20 4.74
N PRO A 297 36.44 -13.38 3.82
CA PRO A 297 36.53 -11.93 4.01
C PRO A 297 35.13 -11.33 4.19
N MET A 298 34.85 -10.79 5.38
CA MET A 298 33.59 -10.09 5.68
C MET A 298 33.62 -8.67 5.10
N THR A 299 32.99 -8.46 3.95
CA THR A 299 32.33 -7.18 3.67
C THR A 299 30.94 -7.23 4.28
N ARG A 300 30.66 -6.31 5.21
CA ARG A 300 29.48 -6.28 6.08
C ARG A 300 28.17 -6.22 5.27
N PRO A 301 27.34 -7.27 5.24
CA PRO A 301 25.99 -7.20 4.69
C PRO A 301 25.05 -6.75 5.80
N SER A 302 24.23 -5.74 5.50
CA SER A 302 23.09 -5.35 6.33
C SER A 302 22.17 -6.57 6.54
N THR A 303 21.75 -6.78 7.78
CA THR A 303 20.89 -7.89 8.18
C THR A 303 19.57 -7.88 7.40
N VAL A 304 19.40 -8.79 6.45
CA VAL A 304 18.10 -9.11 5.87
C VAL A 304 17.40 -10.08 6.84
N ARG A 305 16.34 -9.60 7.48
CA ARG A 305 15.44 -10.42 8.29
C ARG A 305 14.56 -11.23 7.34
N ALA A 306 14.58 -12.56 7.47
CA ALA A 306 13.67 -13.44 6.73
C ALA A 306 12.21 -13.05 7.02
N TYR A 307 11.44 -12.80 5.95
CA TYR A 307 10.04 -12.40 6.03
C TYR A 307 9.18 -13.66 6.17
N ALA A 308 8.61 -13.88 7.36
CA ALA A 308 7.43 -14.72 7.50
C ALA A 308 6.23 -13.93 6.97
N PRO A 309 5.26 -14.55 6.25
CA PRO A 309 4.05 -13.85 5.86
C PRO A 309 3.34 -13.38 7.13
N ALA A 310 3.34 -12.08 7.35
CA ALA A 310 2.68 -11.48 8.49
C ALA A 310 1.16 -11.62 8.30
N SER A 311 0.58 -12.65 8.91
CA SER A 311 -0.82 -12.67 9.33
C SER A 311 -1.01 -11.73 10.53
N ALA A 312 -0.49 -10.50 10.45
CA ALA A 312 -0.74 -9.47 11.44
C ALA A 312 -1.96 -8.69 10.98
N PRO A 313 -2.98 -8.47 11.84
CA PRO A 313 -3.97 -7.44 11.58
C PRO A 313 -3.20 -6.14 11.38
N LEU A 314 -3.43 -5.46 10.25
CA LEU A 314 -2.95 -4.09 10.06
C LEU A 314 -3.31 -3.30 11.33
N PRO A 315 -2.40 -2.46 11.87
CA PRO A 315 -2.80 -1.53 12.91
C PRO A 315 -4.00 -0.77 12.36
N ALA A 316 -5.10 -0.77 13.12
CA ALA A 316 -6.28 -0.02 12.76
C ALA A 316 -5.80 1.38 12.39
N ALA A 317 -5.88 1.73 11.10
CA ALA A 317 -5.84 3.12 10.68
C ALA A 317 -6.80 3.81 11.64
N SER A 318 -6.28 4.73 12.45
CA SER A 318 -7.06 5.38 13.50
C SER A 318 -8.24 6.00 12.78
N VAL A 319 -9.40 5.37 12.88
CA VAL A 319 -10.63 5.88 12.29
C VAL A 319 -10.85 7.20 13.01
N PRO A 320 -10.85 8.35 12.32
CA PRO A 320 -11.22 9.59 12.97
C PRO A 320 -12.62 9.39 13.55
N GLU A 321 -12.80 9.70 14.83
CA GLU A 321 -14.12 9.65 15.46
C GLU A 321 -15.10 10.50 14.63
N GLY A 322 -16.23 9.91 14.25
CA GLY A 322 -17.24 10.54 13.42
C GLY A 322 -18.38 9.57 13.10
N SER A 323 -19.53 10.12 12.75
CA SER A 323 -20.68 9.34 12.29
C SER A 323 -20.57 9.04 10.79
N PRO A 324 -21.08 7.90 10.29
CA PRO A 324 -21.14 7.61 8.85
C PRO A 324 -21.78 8.73 8.01
N SER A 325 -22.68 9.53 8.58
CA SER A 325 -23.28 10.71 7.94
C SER A 325 -22.32 11.90 7.75
N GLU A 326 -21.20 11.95 8.47
CA GLU A 326 -20.13 12.92 8.24
C GLU A 326 -19.13 12.43 7.20
N TRP A 327 -19.21 11.15 6.83
CA TRP A 327 -18.37 10.47 5.85
C TRP A 327 -19.09 10.28 4.51
N ASP A 328 -20.37 10.63 4.47
CA ASP A 328 -21.26 10.46 3.34
C ASP A 328 -21.62 11.82 2.73
N LEU A 329 -21.06 12.14 1.56
CA LEU A 329 -21.55 13.24 0.72
C LEU A 329 -22.57 12.74 -0.32
N THR A 330 -23.45 11.79 0.03
CA THR A 330 -24.70 11.59 -0.71
C THR A 330 -25.76 12.62 -0.31
N SER A 331 -25.51 13.92 -0.56
CA SER A 331 -26.59 14.92 -0.54
C SER A 331 -26.15 16.24 -1.19
N SER A 332 -26.04 16.25 -2.52
CA SER A 332 -26.24 17.49 -3.31
C SER A 332 -26.63 17.20 -4.76
N ILE A 333 -27.29 16.06 -5.01
CA ILE A 333 -28.12 15.91 -6.22
C ILE A 333 -29.49 16.49 -5.85
N PRO A 334 -29.97 17.57 -6.47
CA PRO A 334 -31.38 17.90 -6.36
C PRO A 334 -32.15 16.73 -6.95
N GLN A 335 -32.93 16.03 -6.12
CA GLN A 335 -33.94 15.11 -6.66
C GLN A 335 -34.81 15.93 -7.61
N ARG A 336 -34.72 15.64 -8.91
CA ARG A 336 -35.66 16.16 -9.88
C ARG A 336 -37.04 15.63 -9.47
N ARG A 337 -37.98 16.56 -9.29
CA ARG A 337 -39.41 16.25 -9.15
C ARG A 337 -39.92 15.56 -10.40
#